data_AF-A0A7S2TI89-F1
#
_entry.id   AF-A0A7S2TI89-F1
#
_cell.length_a   1.000
_cell.length_b   1.000
_cell.length_c   1.000
_cell.angle_alpha   90.00
_cell.angle_beta   90.00
_cell.angle_gamma   90.00
#
_symmetry.space_group_name_H-M   'P 1'
#
loop_
_entity.id
_entity.type
_entity.pdbx_description
1 polymer ?
#
loop_
_entity_poly.entity_id
_entity_poly.type
_entity_poly.pdbx_seq_one_letter_code
_entity_poly.pdbx_strand_id
1 'polypeptide(L)'
;ASADGKAIALSKDHKPNRPDEMARIKKAGGVVFCGRVNGELAVSRAFGDCRLKRDQIVTAAPEITFRKATSKDEFIVLACDGLYDVMNNSEVVGWVHFIQGAGKGLQVCV
;
A
#
# COMPACT_ATOMS: atom_id res chain seq x y z
N ALA A 1 0.59 1.86 10.60
CA ALA A 1 0.13 1.73 12.00
C ALA A 1 1.05 2.51 12.91
N SER A 2 0.63 2.79 14.15
CA SER A 2 1.46 3.40 15.18
C SER A 2 1.64 2.47 16.37
N ALA A 3 2.86 2.39 16.89
CA ALA A 3 3.16 1.76 18.17
C ALA A 3 4.34 2.46 18.86
N ASP A 4 4.24 2.69 20.18
CA ASP A 4 5.17 3.53 20.95
C ASP A 4 5.45 4.89 20.26
N GLY A 5 4.43 5.53 19.67
CA GLY A 5 4.56 6.79 18.93
C GLY A 5 5.30 6.70 17.60
N LYS A 6 5.64 5.49 17.12
CA LYS A 6 6.41 5.29 15.88
C LYS A 6 5.57 4.67 14.78
N ALA A 7 5.83 5.11 13.55
CA ALA A 7 5.21 4.52 12.37
C ALA A 7 5.77 3.13 12.06
N ILE A 8 4.85 2.17 11.90
CA ILE A 8 5.12 0.81 11.46
C ILE A 8 4.36 0.58 10.15
N ALA A 9 5.10 0.33 9.07
CA ALA A 9 4.53 -0.09 7.80
C ALA A 9 4.02 -1.54 7.91
N LEU A 10 2.73 -1.75 7.62
CA LEU A 10 2.10 -3.07 7.67
C LEU A 10 1.97 -3.74 6.30
N SER A 11 2.03 -2.95 5.23
CA SER A 11 1.98 -3.37 3.83
C SER A 11 3.11 -2.72 3.03
N LYS A 12 3.36 -3.24 1.84
CA LYS A 12 4.24 -2.65 0.83
C LYS A 12 3.46 -2.48 -0.46
N ASP A 13 3.55 -1.32 -1.07
CA ASP A 13 2.84 -1.05 -2.32
C ASP A 13 3.23 -2.03 -3.41
N HIS A 14 2.23 -2.55 -4.13
CA HIS A 14 2.41 -3.39 -5.30
C HIS A 14 2.55 -2.51 -6.56
N LYS A 15 3.69 -1.81 -6.64
CA LYS A 15 4.04 -1.00 -7.82
C LYS A 15 4.73 -1.88 -8.88
N PRO A 16 4.49 -1.65 -10.18
CA PRO A 16 5.12 -2.43 -11.26
C PRO A 16 6.64 -2.43 -11.27
N ASN A 17 7.29 -1.41 -10.69
CA ASN A 17 8.74 -1.31 -10.57
C ASN A 17 9.32 -2.07 -9.35
N ARG A 18 8.47 -2.62 -8.46
CA ARG A 18 8.93 -3.46 -7.35
C ARG A 18 9.61 -4.71 -7.92
N PRO A 19 10.84 -5.09 -7.48
CA PRO A 19 11.63 -6.09 -8.18
C PRO A 19 10.93 -7.45 -8.41
N ASP A 20 10.20 -7.95 -7.42
CA ASP A 20 9.44 -9.20 -7.49
C ASP A 20 8.23 -9.09 -8.43
N GLU A 21 7.51 -7.97 -8.36
CA GLU A 21 6.38 -7.68 -9.24
C GLU A 21 6.83 -7.53 -10.70
N MET A 22 7.90 -6.78 -10.94
CA MET A 22 8.50 -6.61 -12.25
C MET A 22 8.98 -7.93 -12.84
N ALA A 23 9.60 -8.79 -12.02
CA ALA A 23 10.03 -10.12 -12.45
C ALA A 23 8.83 -10.98 -12.87
N ARG A 24 7.72 -10.96 -12.11
CA ARG A 24 6.49 -11.66 -12.46
C ARG A 24 5.90 -11.14 -13.78
N ILE A 25 5.79 -9.82 -13.93
CA ILE A 25 5.27 -9.17 -15.14
C ILE A 25 6.08 -9.58 -16.37
N LYS A 26 7.42 -9.52 -16.28
CA LYS A 26 8.31 -9.92 -17.39
C LYS A 26 8.22 -11.40 -17.71
N LYS A 27 8.13 -12.27 -16.70
CA LYS A 27 7.94 -13.72 -16.88
C LYS A 27 6.61 -14.04 -17.57
N ALA A 28 5.59 -13.22 -17.34
CA ALA A 28 4.28 -13.28 -17.98
C ALA A 28 4.24 -12.70 -19.40
N GLY A 29 5.38 -12.23 -19.95
CA GLY A 29 5.44 -11.60 -21.27
C GLY A 29 5.01 -10.13 -21.30
N GLY A 30 4.73 -9.53 -20.15
CA GLY A 30 4.46 -8.10 -20.02
C GLY A 30 5.74 -7.26 -19.92
N VAL A 31 5.57 -5.94 -20.08
CA VAL A 31 6.66 -4.97 -19.92
C VAL A 31 6.31 -3.96 -18.83
N VAL A 32 7.34 -3.38 -18.20
CA VAL A 32 7.17 -2.25 -17.28
C VAL A 32 7.81 -1.03 -17.93
N PHE A 33 6.97 -0.04 -18.25
CA PHE A 33 7.38 1.19 -18.91
C PHE A 33 6.89 2.39 -18.09
N CYS A 34 7.80 3.30 -17.71
CA CYS A 34 7.49 4.46 -16.87
C CYS A 34 6.67 4.11 -15.60
N GLY A 35 7.02 3.00 -14.93
CA GLY A 35 6.32 2.53 -13.72
C GLY A 35 4.94 1.93 -13.97
N ARG A 36 4.56 1.67 -15.23
CA ARG A 36 3.27 1.11 -15.62
C ARG A 36 3.41 -0.24 -16.32
N VAL A 37 2.48 -1.15 -16.05
CA VAL A 37 2.32 -2.43 -16.76
C VAL A 37 1.87 -2.16 -18.18
N ASN A 38 2.65 -2.61 -19.16
CA ASN A 38 2.41 -2.39 -20.60
C ASN A 38 2.19 -0.91 -20.98
N GLY A 39 2.68 0.03 -20.15
CA GLY A 39 2.42 1.47 -20.32
C GLY A 39 1.04 1.94 -19.86
N GLU A 40 0.16 1.05 -19.41
CA GLU A 40 -1.23 1.35 -19.10
C GLU A 40 -1.46 1.51 -17.58
N LEU A 41 -1.18 0.47 -16.79
CA LEU A 41 -1.63 0.37 -15.40
C LEU A 41 -0.52 0.68 -14.39
N ALA A 42 -0.74 1.61 -13.47
CA ALA A 42 0.25 2.03 -12.46
C ALA A 42 0.34 1.11 -11.21
N VAL A 43 -0.45 0.03 -11.18
CA VAL A 43 -0.44 -1.00 -10.14
C VAL A 43 -0.14 -2.36 -10.75
N SER A 44 0.55 -3.24 -10.01
CA SER A 44 0.85 -4.60 -10.46
C SER A 44 -0.16 -5.63 -9.97
N ARG A 45 -1.01 -5.27 -9.01
CA ARG A 45 -2.05 -6.14 -8.45
C ARG A 45 -3.37 -5.39 -8.35
N ALA A 46 -4.45 -6.04 -8.78
CA ALA A 46 -5.78 -5.46 -8.76
C ALA A 46 -6.87 -6.54 -8.90
N PHE A 47 -8.03 -6.25 -8.32
CA PHE A 47 -9.28 -6.87 -8.78
C PHE A 47 -9.65 -6.26 -10.16
N GLY A 48 -10.46 -6.95 -10.96
CA GLY A 48 -10.75 -6.49 -12.35
C GLY A 48 -9.65 -6.83 -13.36
N ASP A 49 -9.40 -5.95 -14.34
CA ASP A 49 -8.35 -6.07 -15.37
C ASP A 49 -8.26 -7.44 -16.07
N CYS A 50 -9.42 -8.01 -16.42
CA CYS A 50 -9.53 -9.39 -16.92
C CYS A 50 -8.61 -9.69 -18.12
N ARG A 51 -8.33 -8.70 -18.98
CA ARG A 51 -7.42 -8.84 -20.13
C ARG A 51 -5.98 -9.15 -19.69
N LEU A 52 -5.53 -8.60 -18.57
CA LEU A 52 -4.16 -8.76 -18.05
C LEU A 52 -4.01 -9.93 -17.08
N LYS A 53 -5.12 -10.62 -16.75
CA LYS A 53 -5.15 -11.74 -15.80
C LYS A 53 -4.85 -13.10 -16.41
N ARG A 54 -5.19 -13.31 -17.70
CA ARG A 54 -4.99 -14.60 -18.37
C ARG A 54 -3.52 -15.04 -18.32
N ASP A 55 -2.63 -14.08 -18.50
CA ASP A 55 -1.18 -14.32 -18.51
C ASP A 55 -0.50 -14.02 -17.15
N GLN A 56 -1.27 -13.68 -16.10
CA GLN A 56 -0.75 -13.29 -14.77
C GLN A 56 0.14 -12.03 -14.77
N ILE A 57 -0.01 -11.17 -15.78
CA ILE A 57 0.65 -9.86 -15.85
C ILE A 57 0.19 -9.02 -14.64
N VAL A 58 -1.13 -8.96 -14.42
CA VAL A 58 -1.76 -8.43 -13.20
C VAL A 58 -2.39 -9.57 -12.43
N THR A 59 -2.19 -9.61 -11.11
CA THR A 59 -2.76 -10.65 -10.26
C THR A 59 -3.71 -10.06 -9.21
N ALA A 60 -4.72 -10.84 -8.83
CA ALA A 60 -5.61 -10.54 -7.70
C ALA A 60 -5.11 -11.16 -6.39
N ALA A 61 -3.99 -11.90 -6.41
CA ALA A 61 -3.45 -12.55 -5.22
C ALA A 61 -2.93 -11.49 -4.22
N PRO A 62 -3.45 -11.45 -2.98
CA PRO A 62 -3.00 -10.49 -1.99
C PRO A 62 -1.61 -10.86 -1.45
N GLU A 63 -0.91 -9.89 -0.88
CA GLU A 63 0.21 -10.13 0.03
C GLU A 63 -0.32 -10.07 1.46
N ILE A 64 -0.20 -11.17 2.21
CA ILE A 64 -0.74 -11.31 3.56
C ILE A 64 0.43 -11.31 4.55
N THR A 65 0.38 -10.40 5.52
CA THR A 65 1.34 -10.32 6.62
C THR A 65 0.63 -10.55 7.94
N PHE A 66 1.33 -11.15 8.91
CA PHE A 66 0.83 -11.37 10.26
C PHE A 66 1.74 -10.66 11.25
N ARG A 67 1.14 -9.96 12.21
CA ARG A 67 1.84 -9.32 13.31
C ARG A 67 1.04 -9.53 14.58
N LYS A 68 1.72 -9.94 15.65
CA LYS A 68 1.09 -10.06 16.97
C LYS A 68 0.82 -8.66 17.53
N ALA A 69 -0.42 -8.41 17.94
CA ALA A 69 -0.78 -7.19 18.64
C ALA A 69 -0.13 -7.16 20.03
N THR A 70 0.27 -5.97 20.46
CA THR A 70 0.91 -5.70 21.75
C THR A 70 0.22 -4.54 22.44
N SER A 71 0.43 -4.38 23.75
CA SER A 71 -0.09 -3.22 24.50
C SER A 71 0.49 -1.87 24.07
N LYS A 72 1.48 -1.89 23.17
CA LYS A 72 2.15 -0.71 22.62
C LYS A 72 1.48 -0.18 21.35
N ASP A 73 0.57 -0.97 20.77
CA ASP A 73 -0.15 -0.60 19.55
C ASP A 73 -1.22 0.44 19.85
N GLU A 74 -1.23 1.52 19.06
CA GLU A 74 -2.09 2.69 19.30
C GLU A 74 -3.24 2.73 18.29
N PHE A 75 -2.92 2.64 16.99
CA PHE A 75 -3.90 2.69 15.91
C PHE A 75 -3.35 2.14 14.59
N ILE A 76 -4.28 1.81 13.68
CA ILE A 76 -3.98 1.47 12.28
C ILE A 76 -4.50 2.60 11.40
N VAL A 77 -3.73 2.93 10.36
CA VAL A 77 -4.16 3.84 9.29
C VAL A 77 -4.29 3.02 8.03
N LEU A 78 -5.45 3.12 7.38
CA LEU A 78 -5.73 2.57 6.06
C LEU A 78 -6.14 3.74 5.18
N ALA A 79 -5.45 3.93 4.06
CA ALA A 79 -5.72 5.02 3.13
C ALA A 79 -5.27 4.62 1.72
N CYS A 80 -5.79 5.31 0.71
CA CYS A 80 -5.35 5.17 -0.68
C CYS A 80 -4.03 5.93 -0.92
N ASP A 81 -3.46 5.75 -2.11
CA ASP A 81 -2.24 6.43 -2.56
C ASP A 81 -2.39 7.96 -2.59
N GLY A 82 -3.59 8.51 -2.79
CA GLY A 82 -3.81 9.96 -2.73
C GLY A 82 -3.32 10.63 -1.42
N LEU A 83 -3.30 9.91 -0.29
CA LEU A 83 -2.65 10.40 0.94
C LEU A 83 -1.14 10.19 0.90
N TYR A 84 -0.71 8.98 0.52
CA TYR A 84 0.70 8.57 0.58
C TYR A 84 1.57 9.17 -0.54
N ASP A 85 0.96 9.75 -1.56
CA ASP A 85 1.62 10.53 -2.61
C ASP A 85 2.14 11.87 -2.07
N VAL A 86 1.58 12.37 -0.97
CA VAL A 86 1.94 13.67 -0.36
C VAL A 86 2.46 13.57 1.07
N MET A 87 2.30 12.42 1.74
CA MET A 87 2.77 12.20 3.11
C MET A 87 3.40 10.82 3.28
N ASN A 88 4.54 10.75 3.95
CA ASN A 88 5.16 9.49 4.35
C ASN A 88 4.54 8.91 5.64
N ASN A 89 4.86 7.66 5.95
CA ASN A 89 4.32 6.94 7.11
C ASN A 89 4.50 7.68 8.45
N SER A 90 5.65 8.33 8.66
CA SER A 90 5.94 9.06 9.90
C SER A 90 5.15 10.36 9.99
N GLU A 91 4.99 11.07 8.87
CA GLU A 91 4.16 12.29 8.78
C GLU A 91 2.70 11.97 9.08
N VAL A 92 2.16 10.88 8.51
CA VAL A 92 0.78 10.44 8.75
C VAL A 92 0.57 10.10 10.23
N VAL A 93 1.47 9.34 10.85
CA VAL A 93 1.39 8.99 12.27
C VAL A 93 1.50 10.22 13.17
N GLY A 94 2.45 11.12 12.87
CA GLY A 94 2.61 12.38 13.61
C GLY A 94 1.37 13.26 13.51
N TRP A 95 0.73 13.33 12.34
CA TRP A 95 -0.49 14.09 12.13
C TRP A 95 -1.69 13.52 12.90
N VAL A 96 -1.84 12.19 12.95
CA VAL A 96 -2.87 11.53 13.76
C VAL A 96 -2.67 11.81 15.25
N HIS A 97 -1.43 11.70 15.76
CA HIS A 97 -1.10 12.07 17.15
C HIS A 97 -1.41 13.52 17.47
N PHE A 98 -1.12 14.44 16.54
CA PHE A 98 -1.45 15.86 16.68
C PHE A 98 -2.96 16.09 16.82
N ILE A 99 -3.78 15.42 16.00
CA ILE A 99 -5.25 15.54 16.07
C ILE A 99 -5.79 14.98 17.39
N GLN A 100 -5.30 13.82 17.82
CA GLN A 100 -5.71 13.20 19.08
C GLN A 100 -5.35 14.10 20.28
N GLY A 101 -4.15 14.69 20.30
CA GLY A 101 -3.72 15.63 21.33
C GLY A 101 -4.54 16.92 21.37
N ALA A 102 -5.11 17.33 20.23
CA ALA A 102 -6.00 18.49 20.14
C ALA A 102 -7.45 18.23 20.58
N GLY A 103 -7.75 17.04 21.13
CA GLY A 103 -9.09 16.67 21.60
C GLY A 103 -10.12 16.53 20.48
N LYS A 104 -9.68 16.48 19.22
CA LYS A 104 -10.55 16.19 18.07
C LYS A 104 -10.66 14.68 17.95
N GLY A 105 -11.89 14.17 18.00
CA GLY A 105 -12.16 12.73 17.83
C GLY A 105 -11.55 12.22 16.53
N LEU A 106 -10.99 11.00 16.56
CA LEU A 106 -10.43 10.35 15.39
C LEU A 106 -11.58 10.06 14.40
N GLN A 107 -11.68 10.86 13.34
CA GLN A 107 -12.63 10.58 12.26
C GLN A 107 -12.12 9.37 11.49
N VAL A 108 -12.87 8.27 11.55
CA VAL A 108 -12.74 7.16 10.60
C VAL A 108 -13.30 7.67 9.28
N CYS A 109 -12.43 8.20 8.41
CA CYS A 109 -12.77 8.43 7.02
C CYS A 109 -12.58 7.11 6.28
N VAL A 110 -13.69 6.48 5.88
CA VAL A 110 -13.71 5.34 4.95
C VAL A 110 -13.85 5.87 3.53
#